data_AF-A0A414L0V4-F1
#
_entry.id   AF-A0A414L0V4-F1
#
_cell.length_a   1.000
_cell.length_b   1.000
_cell.length_c   1.000
_cell.angle_alpha   90.00
_cell.angle_beta   90.00
_cell.angle_gamma   90.00
#
_symmetry.space_group_name_H-M   'P 1'
#
loop_
_entity.id
_entity.type
_entity.pdbx_description
1 polymer ?
#
loop_
_entity_poly.entity_id
_entity_poly.type
_entity_poly.pdbx_seq_one_letter_code
_entity_poly.pdbx_strand_id
1 'polypeptide(L)'
;MKDNAYYMKLISEVEKEIREKEELIGKKYPCLGVGKKKKKRIKTITKPHVATFAQQEIERLSKKKDYLLKEMDLLSQYIEAYVPWDWVYFENGLVIITFPNNLNHHYKLAVPKAKHCFNHIRKRLEIVIPPFKIKYWEKREEISLVDTVDFESIIRYLEIETQLKEILTGETTADFESFKISLPDKLDEYYYPPQKSVYINFLCINQCSKYKIIPLKETKTSNGVLVHEDSFLFTLSENSKLCIIWENVNESRASYVFLVSKELYESKTKAIFHYIVNPIRRKRELLHNNKDIQDQLGKFHIVNHTDYKTWKQRIYTYLK
;
A
#
# COMPACT_ATOMS: atom_id res chain seq x y z
N MET A 1 2.76 -3.24 -27.32
CA MET A 1 1.33 -3.54 -27.07
C MET A 1 0.48 -2.69 -28.01
N LYS A 2 -0.65 -3.21 -28.50
CA LYS A 2 -1.64 -2.42 -29.24
C LYS A 2 -2.53 -1.74 -28.20
N ASP A 3 -2.58 -0.42 -28.19
CA ASP A 3 -3.38 0.38 -27.26
C ASP A 3 -4.57 1.02 -27.99
N ASN A 4 -5.44 1.73 -27.26
CA ASN A 4 -6.58 2.42 -27.86
C ASN A 4 -6.14 3.44 -28.94
N ALA A 5 -4.98 4.07 -28.78
CA ALA A 5 -4.44 5.00 -29.77
C ALA A 5 -4.09 4.31 -31.10
N TYR A 6 -3.51 3.10 -31.03
CA TYR A 6 -3.24 2.26 -32.20
C TYR A 6 -4.52 1.88 -32.95
N TYR A 7 -5.57 1.45 -32.23
CA TYR A 7 -6.85 1.11 -32.87
C TYR A 7 -7.56 2.33 -33.45
N MET A 8 -7.54 3.48 -32.76
CA MET A 8 -8.08 4.74 -33.28
C MET A 8 -7.40 5.17 -34.59
N LYS A 9 -6.08 4.99 -34.69
CA LYS A 9 -5.33 5.26 -35.92
C LYS A 9 -5.77 4.33 -37.06
N LEU A 10 -5.84 3.02 -36.81
CA LEU A 10 -6.28 2.05 -37.81
C LEU A 10 -7.72 2.27 -38.27
N ILE A 11 -8.62 2.62 -37.35
CA ILE A 11 -10.01 2.94 -37.67
C ILE A 11 -10.06 4.18 -38.57
N SER A 12 -9.30 5.23 -38.25
CA SER A 12 -9.21 6.45 -39.07
C SER A 12 -8.67 6.18 -40.49
N GLU A 13 -7.66 5.32 -40.61
CA GLU A 13 -7.11 4.88 -41.90
C GLU A 13 -8.16 4.12 -42.73
N VAL A 14 -8.86 3.15 -42.11
CA VAL A 14 -9.93 2.40 -42.78
C VAL A 14 -11.09 3.32 -43.21
N GLU A 15 -11.47 4.29 -42.37
CA GLU A 15 -12.49 5.28 -42.73
C GLU A 15 -12.07 6.18 -43.88
N LYS A 16 -10.79 6.57 -43.94
CA LYS A 16 -10.23 7.33 -45.06
C LYS A 16 -10.29 6.51 -46.35
N GLU A 17 -9.89 5.24 -46.31
CA GLU A 17 -9.97 4.35 -47.47
C GLU A 17 -11.42 4.17 -47.96
N ILE A 18 -12.38 3.97 -47.04
CA ILE A 18 -13.80 3.88 -47.39
C ILE A 18 -14.25 5.17 -48.10
N ARG A 19 -13.97 6.34 -47.53
CA ARG A 19 -14.32 7.63 -48.13
C ARG A 19 -13.74 7.82 -49.53
N GLU A 20 -12.46 7.49 -49.73
CA GLU A 20 -11.80 7.59 -51.04
C GLU A 20 -12.44 6.66 -52.09
N LYS A 21 -12.83 5.44 -51.69
CA LYS A 21 -13.54 4.49 -52.58
C LYS A 21 -14.96 4.95 -52.89
N GLU A 22 -15.69 5.47 -51.90
CA GLU A 22 -17.01 6.07 -52.10
C GLU A 22 -16.96 7.28 -53.04
N GLU A 23 -15.98 8.16 -52.88
CA GLU A 23 -15.75 9.28 -53.80
C GLU A 23 -15.42 8.81 -55.21
N LEU A 24 -14.60 7.77 -55.36
CA LEU A 24 -14.25 7.20 -56.66
C LEU A 24 -15.50 6.62 -57.36
N ILE A 25 -16.39 5.97 -56.61
CA ILE A 25 -17.68 5.50 -57.11
C ILE A 25 -18.57 6.69 -57.49
N GLY A 26 -18.69 7.69 -56.62
CA GLY A 26 -19.51 8.88 -56.85
C GLY A 26 -19.06 9.72 -58.06
N LYS A 27 -17.75 9.85 -58.27
CA LYS A 27 -17.14 10.55 -59.42
C LYS A 27 -17.27 9.75 -60.72
N LYS A 28 -17.10 8.42 -60.70
CA LYS A 28 -17.19 7.57 -61.91
C LYS A 28 -18.61 7.15 -62.27
N TYR A 29 -19.53 7.11 -61.30
CA TYR A 29 -20.91 6.65 -61.44
C TYR A 29 -21.87 7.52 -60.60
N PRO A 30 -22.15 8.78 -61.03
CA PRO A 30 -22.99 9.71 -60.28
C PRO A 30 -24.44 9.24 -60.09
N CYS A 31 -24.88 8.23 -60.86
CA CYS A 31 -26.19 7.59 -60.72
C CYS A 31 -26.27 6.51 -59.62
N LEU A 32 -25.14 6.09 -59.03
CA LEU A 32 -25.06 5.09 -57.97
C LEU A 32 -24.68 5.67 -56.60
N GLY A 33 -24.31 6.96 -56.55
CA GLY A 33 -24.10 7.69 -55.30
C GLY A 33 -25.38 7.75 -54.45
N VAL A 34 -25.23 7.47 -53.17
CA VAL A 34 -26.30 7.33 -52.17
C VAL A 34 -27.33 8.47 -52.28
N GLY A 35 -28.56 8.11 -52.66
CA GLY A 35 -29.75 8.93 -52.49
C GLY A 35 -29.98 10.07 -53.49
N LYS A 36 -30.46 9.74 -54.71
CA LYS A 36 -31.50 10.53 -55.43
C LYS A 36 -32.02 9.79 -56.66
N LYS A 37 -33.30 9.39 -56.61
CA LYS A 37 -34.05 8.85 -57.77
C LYS A 37 -34.13 9.91 -58.86
N LYS A 38 -33.40 9.75 -59.97
CA LYS A 38 -33.81 10.30 -61.28
C LYS A 38 -33.63 9.26 -62.38
N LYS A 39 -34.78 8.74 -62.85
CA LYS A 39 -34.89 7.92 -64.06
C LYS A 39 -34.45 8.75 -65.27
N LYS A 40 -33.31 8.44 -65.87
CA LYS A 40 -33.07 8.63 -67.30
C LYS A 40 -32.33 7.41 -67.85
N ARG A 41 -32.94 6.78 -68.86
CA ARG A 41 -32.36 5.68 -69.65
C ARG A 41 -31.03 6.15 -70.25
N ILE A 42 -29.93 5.52 -69.85
CA ILE A 42 -28.63 5.65 -70.52
C ILE A 42 -28.24 4.28 -71.08
N LYS A 43 -27.76 4.33 -72.31
CA LYS A 43 -27.26 3.23 -73.13
C LYS A 43 -26.28 2.33 -72.38
N THR A 44 -26.39 1.05 -72.66
CA THR A 44 -25.51 -0.06 -72.32
C THR A 44 -24.05 0.30 -72.58
N ILE A 45 -23.30 0.57 -71.52
CA ILE A 45 -21.83 0.54 -71.52
C ILE A 45 -21.43 -0.44 -70.41
N THR A 46 -20.74 -1.49 -70.84
CA THR A 46 -20.05 -2.49 -70.03
C THR A 46 -19.20 -1.84 -68.94
N LYS A 47 -19.55 -2.05 -67.67
CA LYS A 47 -18.65 -2.28 -66.49
C LYS A 47 -19.42 -2.42 -65.15
N PRO A 48 -20.42 -3.31 -65.02
CA PRO A 48 -20.99 -3.65 -63.70
C PRO A 48 -19.91 -4.12 -62.73
N HIS A 49 -18.91 -4.84 -63.24
CA HIS A 49 -17.88 -5.50 -62.46
C HIS A 49 -17.01 -4.57 -61.60
N VAL A 50 -16.74 -3.33 -62.05
CA VAL A 50 -15.88 -2.38 -61.31
C VAL A 50 -16.64 -1.74 -60.16
N ALA A 51 -17.92 -1.42 -60.35
CA ALA A 51 -18.79 -0.92 -59.29
C ALA A 51 -19.07 -2.03 -58.26
N THR A 52 -19.36 -3.25 -58.72
CA THR A 52 -19.52 -4.42 -57.84
C THR A 52 -18.25 -4.72 -57.04
N PHE A 53 -17.08 -4.67 -57.66
CA PHE A 53 -15.79 -4.88 -56.96
C PHE A 53 -15.52 -3.78 -55.91
N ALA A 54 -15.78 -2.52 -56.25
CA ALA A 54 -15.62 -1.42 -55.30
C ALA A 54 -16.62 -1.51 -54.13
N GLN A 55 -17.86 -1.95 -54.39
CA GLN A 55 -18.88 -2.19 -53.36
C GLN A 55 -18.47 -3.34 -52.42
N GLN A 56 -17.97 -4.46 -52.98
CA GLN A 56 -17.44 -5.60 -52.21
C GLN A 56 -16.25 -5.18 -51.34
N GLU A 57 -15.39 -4.31 -51.86
CA GLU A 57 -14.25 -3.80 -51.12
C GLU A 57 -14.67 -2.86 -49.97
N ILE A 58 -15.68 -2.00 -50.19
CA ILE A 58 -16.28 -1.19 -49.12
C ILE A 58 -16.91 -2.09 -48.04
N GLU A 59 -17.61 -3.15 -48.43
CA GLU A 59 -18.18 -4.11 -47.48
C GLU A 59 -17.08 -4.83 -46.67
N ARG A 60 -15.98 -5.23 -47.32
CA ARG A 60 -14.80 -5.81 -46.66
C ARG A 60 -14.17 -4.85 -45.66
N LEU A 61 -13.98 -3.59 -46.05
CA LEU A 61 -13.42 -2.54 -45.19
C LEU A 61 -14.38 -2.21 -44.02
N SER A 62 -15.69 -2.23 -44.25
CA SER A 62 -16.70 -2.02 -43.20
C SER A 62 -16.65 -3.14 -42.16
N LYS A 63 -16.60 -4.41 -42.59
CA LYS A 63 -16.41 -5.56 -41.70
C LYS A 63 -15.10 -5.45 -40.90
N LYS A 64 -14.02 -4.97 -41.52
CA LYS A 64 -12.74 -4.71 -40.85
C LYS A 64 -12.88 -3.60 -39.79
N LYS A 65 -13.61 -2.52 -40.09
CA LYS A 65 -13.90 -1.44 -39.12
C LYS A 65 -14.67 -1.97 -37.91
N ASP A 66 -15.73 -2.73 -38.14
CA ASP A 66 -16.56 -3.30 -37.07
C ASP A 66 -15.74 -4.24 -36.17
N TYR A 67 -14.87 -5.05 -36.76
CA TYR A 67 -13.91 -5.88 -36.02
C TYR A 67 -12.98 -5.04 -35.13
N LEU A 68 -12.40 -3.96 -35.67
CA LEU A 68 -11.49 -3.08 -34.92
C LEU A 68 -12.23 -2.36 -33.78
N LEU A 69 -13.47 -1.93 -34.00
CA LEU A 69 -14.31 -1.32 -32.96
C LEU A 69 -14.61 -2.32 -31.83
N LYS A 70 -14.91 -3.58 -32.17
CA LYS A 70 -15.13 -4.64 -31.18
C LYS A 70 -13.87 -4.94 -30.36
N GLU A 71 -12.70 -5.02 -31.00
CA GLU A 71 -11.42 -5.18 -30.31
C GLU A 71 -11.12 -3.99 -29.37
N MET A 72 -11.41 -2.77 -29.81
CA MET A 72 -11.22 -1.56 -28.99
C MET A 72 -12.18 -1.50 -27.79
N ASP A 73 -13.42 -1.96 -27.96
CA ASP A 73 -14.39 -2.08 -26.85
C ASP A 73 -13.90 -3.11 -25.82
N LEU A 74 -13.45 -4.29 -26.28
CA LEU A 74 -12.87 -5.33 -25.41
C LEU A 74 -11.63 -4.84 -24.65
N LEU A 75 -10.80 -3.98 -25.25
CA LEU A 75 -9.64 -3.38 -24.57
C LEU A 75 -10.03 -2.33 -23.52
N SER A 76 -11.25 -1.80 -23.59
CA SER A 76 -11.76 -0.79 -22.66
C SER A 76 -12.47 -1.42 -21.46
N GLN A 77 -12.91 -2.68 -21.58
CA GLN A 77 -13.53 -3.45 -20.50
C GLN A 77 -12.52 -3.75 -19.38
N TYR A 78 -12.92 -3.44 -18.15
CA TYR A 78 -12.14 -3.72 -16.95
C TYR A 78 -12.95 -4.55 -15.96
N ILE A 79 -12.22 -5.23 -15.07
CA ILE A 79 -12.78 -5.96 -13.96
C ILE A 79 -12.32 -5.28 -12.67
N GLU A 80 -13.23 -5.14 -11.72
CA GLU A 80 -12.89 -4.70 -10.37
C GLU A 80 -12.68 -5.91 -9.47
N ALA A 81 -11.60 -5.89 -8.68
CA ALA A 81 -11.29 -6.97 -7.75
C ALA A 81 -10.72 -6.42 -6.45
N TYR A 82 -11.01 -7.10 -5.35
CA TYR A 82 -10.29 -6.95 -4.09
C TYR A 82 -9.04 -7.83 -4.12
N VAL A 83 -7.90 -7.22 -3.80
CA VAL A 83 -6.58 -7.84 -3.80
C VAL A 83 -6.17 -8.07 -2.36
N PRO A 84 -6.24 -9.31 -1.87
CA PRO A 84 -5.61 -9.70 -0.62
C PRO A 84 -4.09 -9.67 -0.73
N TRP A 85 -3.40 -9.47 0.39
CA TRP A 85 -1.95 -9.26 0.44
C TRP A 85 -1.13 -10.52 0.11
N ASP A 86 -1.73 -11.71 0.18
CA ASP A 86 -1.13 -12.97 -0.27
C ASP A 86 -0.89 -13.01 -1.79
N TRP A 87 -1.66 -12.21 -2.56
CA TRP A 87 -1.51 -12.06 -4.02
C TRP A 87 -0.48 -11.00 -4.41
N VAL A 88 0.10 -10.31 -3.42
CA VAL A 88 1.02 -9.19 -3.60
C VAL A 88 2.46 -9.62 -3.37
N TYR A 89 3.33 -9.25 -4.31
CA TYR A 89 4.76 -9.50 -4.27
C TYR A 89 5.50 -8.19 -4.49
N PHE A 90 6.56 -7.96 -3.72
CA PHE A 90 7.42 -6.80 -3.87
C PHE A 90 8.64 -7.17 -4.71
N GLU A 91 8.96 -6.34 -5.69
CA GLU A 91 10.23 -6.37 -6.42
C GLU A 91 10.85 -4.98 -6.35
N ASN A 92 12.14 -4.87 -6.67
CA ASN A 92 12.83 -3.58 -6.59
C ASN A 92 12.18 -2.56 -7.54
N GLY A 93 11.53 -1.55 -6.97
CA GLY A 93 10.78 -0.51 -7.68
C GLY A 93 9.38 -0.88 -8.15
N LEU A 94 8.89 -2.09 -7.84
CA LEU A 94 7.62 -2.62 -8.37
C LEU A 94 6.81 -3.36 -7.29
N VAL A 95 5.50 -3.24 -7.37
CA VAL A 95 4.54 -4.13 -6.72
C VAL A 95 3.89 -5.00 -7.78
N ILE A 96 3.95 -6.31 -7.61
CA ILE A 96 3.40 -7.31 -8.52
C ILE A 96 2.17 -7.93 -7.90
N ILE A 97 1.06 -7.93 -8.63
CA ILE A 97 -0.21 -8.56 -8.24
C ILE A 97 -0.42 -9.78 -9.12
N THR A 98 -0.60 -10.95 -8.50
CA THR A 98 -0.82 -12.22 -9.20
C THR A 98 -2.14 -12.83 -8.77
N PHE A 99 -3.06 -13.01 -9.71
CA PHE A 99 -4.35 -13.62 -9.42
C PHE A 99 -4.24 -15.15 -9.45
N PRO A 100 -4.77 -15.86 -8.44
CA PRO A 100 -4.65 -17.33 -8.36
C PRO A 100 -5.30 -18.04 -9.55
N ASN A 101 -6.36 -17.47 -10.12
CA ASN A 101 -7.05 -18.03 -11.29
C ASN A 101 -6.38 -17.69 -12.63
N ASN A 102 -5.31 -16.88 -12.62
CA ASN A 102 -4.57 -16.49 -13.82
C ASN A 102 -3.07 -16.35 -13.50
N LEU A 103 -2.43 -17.46 -13.16
CA LEU A 103 -1.02 -17.52 -12.75
C LEU A 103 -0.03 -17.04 -13.81
N ASN A 104 -0.45 -16.97 -15.08
CA ASN A 104 0.39 -16.52 -16.19
C ASN A 104 0.40 -15.00 -16.37
N HIS A 105 -0.49 -14.27 -15.67
CA HIS A 105 -0.59 -12.82 -15.78
C HIS A 105 -0.15 -12.14 -14.48
N HIS A 106 0.88 -11.30 -14.59
CA HIS A 106 1.42 -10.51 -13.50
C HIS A 106 1.17 -9.04 -13.77
N TYR A 107 0.37 -8.41 -12.93
CA TYR A 107 0.09 -6.99 -13.04
C TYR A 107 1.12 -6.21 -12.23
N LYS A 108 1.70 -5.18 -12.83
CA LYS A 108 2.83 -4.43 -12.25
C LYS A 108 2.42 -3.00 -11.94
N LEU A 109 2.64 -2.58 -10.70
CA LEU A 109 2.49 -1.20 -10.26
C LEU A 109 3.88 -0.63 -9.95
N ALA A 110 4.19 0.54 -10.52
CA ALA A 110 5.43 1.24 -10.23
C ALA A 110 5.37 1.84 -8.82
N VAL A 111 6.22 1.33 -7.92
CA VAL A 111 6.38 1.83 -6.55
C VAL A 111 7.88 1.95 -6.29
N PRO A 112 8.50 3.11 -6.56
CA PRO A 112 9.96 3.24 -6.62
C PRO A 112 10.72 2.79 -5.37
N LYS A 113 10.09 2.92 -4.19
CA LYS A 113 10.68 2.51 -2.90
C LYS A 113 10.44 1.04 -2.54
N ALA A 114 9.69 0.29 -3.34
CA ALA A 114 9.48 -1.14 -3.11
C ALA A 114 10.81 -1.91 -3.20
N LYS A 115 11.00 -2.87 -2.31
CA LYS A 115 12.20 -3.73 -2.23
C LYS A 115 11.78 -5.18 -2.14
N HIS A 116 12.53 -6.07 -2.78
CA HIS A 116 12.27 -7.50 -2.74
C HIS A 116 12.25 -8.08 -1.32
N CYS A 117 13.07 -7.55 -0.41
CA CYS A 117 13.16 -8.02 0.98
C CYS A 117 11.86 -7.88 1.78
N PHE A 118 10.93 -7.01 1.36
CA PHE A 118 9.64 -6.84 2.03
C PHE A 118 8.75 -8.09 1.94
N ASN A 119 8.99 -8.99 0.98
CA ASN A 119 8.28 -10.27 0.90
C ASN A 119 8.46 -11.13 2.16
N HIS A 120 9.58 -11.00 2.88
CA HIS A 120 9.82 -11.76 4.11
C HIS A 120 8.93 -11.35 5.28
N ILE A 121 8.37 -10.14 5.24
CA ILE A 121 7.52 -9.58 6.29
C ILE A 121 6.10 -9.28 5.79
N ARG A 122 5.79 -9.58 4.52
CA ARG A 122 4.47 -9.30 3.90
C ARG A 122 3.29 -9.94 4.62
N LYS A 123 3.47 -11.12 5.23
CA LYS A 123 2.41 -11.80 6.00
C LYS A 123 1.88 -10.93 7.14
N ARG A 124 2.69 -9.99 7.61
CA ARG A 124 2.29 -9.03 8.64
C ARG A 124 1.35 -7.96 8.07
N LEU A 125 1.43 -7.64 6.78
CA LEU A 125 0.48 -6.75 6.11
C LEU A 125 -0.92 -7.35 6.09
N GLU A 126 -1.06 -8.67 5.86
CA GLU A 126 -2.36 -9.36 5.88
C GLU A 126 -3.11 -9.17 7.21
N ILE A 127 -2.38 -9.01 8.32
CA ILE A 127 -2.94 -8.84 9.66
C ILE A 127 -3.36 -7.41 9.93
N VAL A 128 -2.60 -6.44 9.42
CA VAL A 128 -2.70 -5.03 9.83
C VAL A 128 -3.37 -4.17 8.78
N ILE A 129 -3.29 -4.55 7.51
CA ILE A 129 -3.77 -3.77 6.38
C ILE A 129 -4.85 -4.56 5.64
N PRO A 130 -6.05 -3.99 5.47
CA PRO A 130 -7.11 -4.68 4.75
C PRO A 130 -6.72 -4.90 3.27
N PRO A 131 -7.34 -5.87 2.59
CA PRO A 131 -7.29 -6.00 1.14
C PRO A 131 -7.74 -4.71 0.45
N PHE A 132 -7.22 -4.45 -0.74
CA PHE A 132 -7.50 -3.21 -1.48
C PHE A 132 -8.09 -3.46 -2.86
N LYS A 133 -8.83 -2.49 -3.37
CA LYS A 133 -9.54 -2.60 -4.64
C LYS A 133 -8.73 -2.06 -5.82
N ILE A 134 -8.73 -2.81 -6.91
CA ILE A 134 -8.11 -2.43 -8.18
C ILE A 134 -9.09 -2.59 -9.36
N LYS A 135 -8.76 -1.91 -10.45
CA LYS A 135 -9.27 -2.18 -11.80
C LYS A 135 -8.15 -2.83 -12.59
N TYR A 136 -8.47 -3.88 -13.32
CA TYR A 136 -7.53 -4.49 -14.24
C TYR A 136 -8.15 -4.73 -15.61
N TRP A 137 -7.32 -4.59 -16.65
CA TRP A 137 -7.68 -4.83 -18.04
C TRP A 137 -6.94 -6.06 -18.53
N GLU A 138 -7.62 -7.20 -18.58
CA GLU A 138 -7.00 -8.49 -18.90
C GLU A 138 -6.28 -8.49 -20.26
N LYS A 139 -6.87 -7.84 -21.28
CA LYS A 139 -6.28 -7.74 -22.62
C LYS A 139 -5.11 -6.77 -22.73
N ARG A 140 -4.94 -5.87 -21.75
CA ARG A 140 -3.87 -4.86 -21.74
C ARG A 140 -2.78 -5.18 -20.72
N GLU A 141 -3.00 -6.14 -19.83
CA GLU A 141 -2.12 -6.43 -18.69
C GLU A 141 -1.87 -5.18 -17.81
N GLU A 142 -2.86 -4.29 -17.77
CA GLU A 142 -2.78 -3.02 -17.03
C GLU A 142 -3.62 -3.09 -15.76
N ILE A 143 -3.17 -2.38 -14.73
CA ILE A 143 -3.91 -2.15 -13.49
C ILE A 143 -3.97 -0.68 -13.16
N SER A 144 -5.05 -0.29 -12.49
CA SER A 144 -5.13 0.94 -11.74
C SER A 144 -5.71 0.70 -10.36
N LEU A 145 -5.24 1.47 -9.38
CA LEU A 145 -5.79 1.43 -8.04
C LEU A 145 -7.15 2.14 -8.03
N VAL A 146 -8.15 1.51 -7.42
CA VAL A 146 -9.46 2.13 -7.18
C VAL A 146 -9.48 2.77 -5.81
N ASP A 147 -8.94 2.05 -4.82
CA ASP A 147 -8.78 2.57 -3.47
C ASP A 147 -7.52 3.44 -3.37
N THR A 148 -7.54 4.38 -2.43
CA THR A 148 -6.35 5.15 -2.03
C THR A 148 -5.47 4.28 -1.12
N VAL A 149 -4.87 3.25 -1.70
CA VAL A 149 -3.81 2.50 -1.01
C VAL A 149 -2.58 3.37 -0.96
N ASP A 150 -2.22 3.82 0.23
CA ASP A 150 -0.99 4.58 0.43
C ASP A 150 0.21 3.63 0.49
N PHE A 151 0.68 3.23 -0.69
CA PHE A 151 1.90 2.41 -0.80
C PHE A 151 3.11 3.08 -0.17
N GLU A 152 3.20 4.42 -0.12
CA GLU A 152 4.34 5.07 0.50
C GLU A 152 4.38 4.82 2.01
N SER A 153 3.25 4.97 2.70
CA SER A 153 3.16 4.66 4.13
C SER A 153 3.29 3.15 4.41
N ILE A 154 2.84 2.28 3.51
CA ILE A 154 3.07 0.82 3.61
C ILE A 154 4.55 0.47 3.47
N ILE A 155 5.23 1.03 2.47
CA ILE A 155 6.66 0.82 2.30
C ILE A 155 7.42 1.33 3.53
N ARG A 156 7.06 2.50 4.07
CA ARG A 156 7.66 3.04 5.29
C ARG A 156 7.49 2.11 6.50
N TYR A 157 6.28 1.57 6.67
CA TYR A 157 6.00 0.53 7.67
C TYR A 157 6.92 -0.68 7.52
N LEU A 158 7.04 -1.20 6.30
CA LEU A 158 7.91 -2.34 6.00
C LEU A 158 9.39 -2.05 6.25
N GLU A 159 9.86 -0.84 5.94
CA GLU A 159 11.25 -0.42 6.22
C GLU A 159 11.54 -0.41 7.72
N ILE A 160 10.63 0.14 8.52
CA ILE A 160 10.78 0.21 9.98
C ILE A 160 10.71 -1.17 10.62
N GLU A 161 9.78 -2.04 10.19
CA GLU A 161 9.71 -3.43 10.65
C GLU A 161 10.95 -4.23 10.26
N THR A 162 11.54 -3.98 9.09
CA THR A 162 12.80 -4.60 8.68
C THR A 162 13.94 -4.18 9.61
N GLN A 163 14.11 -2.88 9.87
CA GLN A 163 15.14 -2.36 10.78
C GLN A 163 14.97 -2.91 12.21
N LEU A 164 13.73 -2.98 12.71
CA LEU A 164 13.41 -3.59 14.01
C LEU A 164 13.85 -5.05 14.07
N LYS A 165 13.57 -5.82 13.01
CA LYS A 165 13.97 -7.23 12.94
C LYS A 165 15.49 -7.37 12.98
N GLU A 166 16.21 -6.53 12.25
CA GLU A 166 17.68 -6.53 12.24
C GLU A 166 18.27 -6.21 13.62
N ILE A 167 17.71 -5.22 14.32
CA ILE A 167 18.09 -4.89 15.71
C ILE A 167 17.86 -6.09 16.64
N LEU A 168 16.75 -6.80 16.46
CA LEU A 168 16.38 -7.96 17.27
C LEU A 168 17.28 -9.18 17.00
N THR A 169 17.69 -9.42 15.76
CA THR A 169 18.56 -10.54 15.41
C THR A 169 20.04 -10.25 15.63
N GLY A 170 20.42 -8.96 15.73
CA GLY A 170 21.82 -8.54 15.85
C GLY A 170 22.63 -8.80 14.58
N GLU A 171 21.96 -9.04 13.46
CA GLU A 171 22.58 -9.43 12.18
C GLU A 171 23.19 -8.24 11.42
N THR A 172 22.92 -7.00 11.83
CA THR A 172 23.41 -5.79 11.15
C THR A 172 23.94 -4.72 12.10
N THR A 173 24.49 -3.66 11.51
CA THR A 173 24.97 -2.44 12.18
C THR A 173 23.83 -1.48 12.54
N ALA A 174 22.56 -1.82 12.30
CA ALA A 174 21.45 -0.94 12.62
C ALA A 174 21.44 -0.66 14.12
N ASP A 175 21.84 0.55 14.50
CA ASP A 175 21.80 0.99 15.88
C ASP A 175 20.50 1.75 16.17
N PHE A 176 20.18 1.87 17.46
CA PHE A 176 18.97 2.56 17.90
C PHE A 176 18.88 4.00 17.35
N GLU A 177 20.01 4.69 17.17
CA GLU A 177 20.02 6.07 16.68
C GLU A 177 19.56 6.15 15.22
N SER A 178 20.13 5.30 14.36
CA SER A 178 19.77 5.23 12.94
C SER A 178 18.30 4.85 12.78
N PHE A 179 17.82 3.90 13.58
CA PHE A 179 16.41 3.53 13.63
C PHE A 179 15.52 4.70 14.05
N LYS A 180 15.85 5.38 15.14
CA LYS A 180 15.06 6.53 15.62
C LYS A 180 15.05 7.69 14.60
N ILE A 181 16.15 7.92 13.90
CA ILE A 181 16.23 8.94 12.85
C ILE A 181 15.29 8.59 11.68
N SER A 182 15.20 7.31 11.30
CA SER A 182 14.34 6.85 10.20
C SER A 182 12.84 6.93 10.50
N LEU A 183 12.46 6.93 11.78
CA LEU A 183 11.05 7.04 12.19
C LEU A 183 10.41 8.34 11.68
N PRO A 184 9.15 8.32 11.24
CA PRO A 184 8.41 9.54 10.94
C PRO A 184 8.05 10.29 12.24
N ASP A 185 7.77 11.59 12.13
CA ASP A 185 7.30 12.39 13.28
C ASP A 185 5.94 11.93 13.80
N LYS A 186 5.12 11.38 12.92
CA LYS A 186 3.85 10.71 13.23
C LYS A 186 3.85 9.34 12.59
N LEU A 187 3.55 8.31 13.38
CA LEU A 187 3.38 6.97 12.83
C LEU A 187 2.05 6.91 12.08
N ASP A 188 2.08 6.30 10.89
CA ASP A 188 0.90 6.02 10.09
C ASP A 188 -0.04 5.06 10.82
N GLU A 189 -1.29 5.01 10.37
CA GLU A 189 -2.29 4.10 10.96
C GLU A 189 -1.88 2.62 10.89
N TYR A 190 -1.05 2.25 9.91
CA TYR A 190 -0.52 0.90 9.71
C TYR A 190 0.39 0.39 10.84
N TYR A 191 0.86 1.25 11.75
CA TYR A 191 1.61 0.80 12.92
C TYR A 191 0.71 0.31 14.04
N TYR A 192 -0.55 0.75 14.04
CA TYR A 192 -1.48 0.44 15.11
C TYR A 192 -2.35 -0.74 14.70
N PRO A 193 -2.69 -1.65 15.62
CA PRO A 193 -3.67 -2.69 15.34
C PRO A 193 -5.00 -2.06 14.88
N PRO A 194 -5.77 -2.74 13.99
CA PRO A 194 -7.06 -2.23 13.51
C PRO A 194 -8.03 -1.88 14.64
N GLN A 195 -7.94 -2.59 15.76
CA GLN A 195 -8.63 -2.28 17.01
C GLN A 195 -7.65 -1.56 17.95
N LYS A 196 -7.64 -0.23 17.90
CA LYS A 196 -6.81 0.58 18.79
C LYS A 196 -7.34 0.53 20.22
N SER A 197 -6.49 0.21 21.19
CA SER A 197 -6.86 0.34 22.61
C SER A 197 -7.14 1.79 22.95
N VAL A 198 -8.07 2.02 23.89
CA VAL A 198 -8.38 3.36 24.40
C VAL A 198 -7.14 4.03 25.03
N TYR A 199 -6.21 3.22 25.54
CA TYR A 199 -4.93 3.64 26.13
C TYR A 199 -3.96 4.16 25.07
N ILE A 200 -3.73 3.40 24.00
CA ILE A 200 -2.89 3.83 22.87
C ILE A 200 -3.47 5.08 22.21
N ASN A 201 -4.79 5.14 22.01
CA ASN A 201 -5.44 6.33 21.45
C ASN A 201 -5.18 7.58 22.31
N PHE A 202 -5.29 7.45 23.63
CA PHE A 202 -4.96 8.54 24.54
C PHE A 202 -3.50 8.98 24.41
N LEU A 203 -2.56 8.04 24.36
CA LEU A 203 -1.13 8.34 24.25
C LEU A 203 -0.79 8.98 22.91
N CYS A 204 -1.35 8.52 21.80
CA CYS A 204 -1.20 9.14 20.49
C CYS A 204 -1.67 10.60 20.48
N ILE A 205 -2.82 10.89 21.10
CA ILE A 205 -3.38 12.25 21.16
C ILE A 205 -2.51 13.18 22.01
N ASN A 206 -1.95 12.67 23.13
CA ASN A 206 -1.19 13.47 24.08
C ASN A 206 0.33 13.44 23.81
N GLN A 207 0.79 12.72 22.78
CA GLN A 207 2.19 12.61 22.41
C GLN A 207 2.82 14.01 22.25
N CYS A 208 3.97 14.20 22.90
CA CYS A 208 4.75 15.42 22.75
C CYS A 208 5.34 15.48 21.33
N SER A 209 4.94 16.49 20.56
CA SER A 209 5.35 16.66 19.15
C SER A 209 6.85 16.89 18.93
N LYS A 210 7.62 17.19 20.00
CA LYS A 210 9.08 17.32 19.95
C LYS A 210 9.80 15.98 19.86
N TYR A 211 9.10 14.89 20.13
CA TYR A 211 9.66 13.56 20.24
C TYR A 211 8.86 12.57 19.39
N LYS A 212 9.55 11.61 18.78
CA LYS A 212 8.92 10.57 17.96
C LYS A 212 8.33 9.47 18.84
N ILE A 213 7.23 8.86 18.38
CA ILE A 213 6.72 7.61 18.92
C ILE A 213 7.63 6.49 18.39
N ILE A 214 8.13 5.63 19.28
CA ILE A 214 9.07 4.57 18.92
C ILE A 214 8.32 3.23 18.92
N PRO A 215 8.03 2.63 17.76
CA PRO A 215 7.50 1.26 17.70
C PRO A 215 8.60 0.26 18.07
N LEU A 216 8.24 -0.80 18.78
CA LEU A 216 9.16 -1.86 19.19
C LEU A 216 8.44 -3.18 19.46
N LYS A 217 9.22 -4.24 19.68
CA LYS A 217 8.70 -5.56 20.09
C LYS A 217 9.14 -5.89 21.51
N GLU A 218 8.18 -6.08 22.41
CA GLU A 218 8.45 -6.74 23.68
C GLU A 218 8.73 -8.22 23.41
N THR A 219 10.02 -8.58 23.40
CA THR A 219 10.45 -9.96 23.18
C THR A 219 10.33 -10.77 24.46
N LYS A 220 9.68 -11.94 24.41
CA LYS A 220 9.62 -12.88 25.53
C LYS A 220 9.97 -14.28 25.06
N THR A 221 10.63 -15.06 25.91
CA THR A 221 10.84 -16.49 25.63
C THR A 221 9.73 -17.28 26.29
N SER A 222 8.86 -17.91 25.50
CA SER A 222 7.78 -18.79 25.96
C SER A 222 8.02 -20.20 25.45
N ASN A 223 8.15 -21.18 26.36
CA ASN A 223 8.42 -22.59 26.02
C ASN A 223 9.61 -22.81 25.07
N GLY A 224 10.66 -21.99 25.21
CA GLY A 224 11.85 -22.05 24.34
C GLY A 224 11.72 -21.31 23.01
N VAL A 225 10.53 -20.78 22.68
CA VAL A 225 10.29 -20.00 21.47
C VAL A 225 10.30 -18.51 21.79
N LEU A 226 10.96 -17.71 20.95
CA LEU A 226 10.88 -16.25 21.01
C LEU A 226 9.53 -15.80 20.49
N VAL A 227 8.81 -15.06 21.32
CA VAL A 227 7.52 -14.45 21.00
C VAL A 227 7.68 -12.94 21.10
N HIS A 228 7.16 -12.23 20.11
CA HIS A 228 7.21 -10.77 20.04
C HIS A 228 5.80 -10.22 20.25
N GLU A 229 5.62 -9.37 21.25
CA GLU A 229 4.40 -8.58 21.44
C GLU A 229 4.65 -7.15 20.95
N ASP A 230 3.72 -6.58 20.18
CA ASP A 230 3.84 -5.21 19.70
C ASP A 230 3.75 -4.22 20.87
N SER A 231 4.64 -3.23 20.87
CA SER A 231 4.74 -2.22 21.91
C SER A 231 5.23 -0.89 21.35
N PHE A 232 5.09 0.17 22.14
CA PHE A 232 5.49 1.52 21.78
C PHE A 232 6.12 2.22 22.97
N LEU A 233 7.08 3.12 22.69
CA LEU A 233 7.45 4.19 23.61
C LEU A 233 6.78 5.48 23.14
N PHE A 234 5.93 6.01 24.01
CA PHE A 234 5.37 7.34 23.90
C PHE A 234 6.13 8.30 24.80
N THR A 235 6.07 9.58 24.46
CA THR A 235 6.68 10.64 25.26
C THR A 235 5.63 11.68 25.53
N LEU A 236 5.30 11.89 26.81
CA LEU A 236 4.40 12.96 27.24
C LEU A 236 5.22 14.03 27.98
N SER A 237 4.84 15.29 27.82
CA SER A 237 5.49 16.40 28.52
C SER A 237 4.48 17.45 28.96
N GLU A 238 4.59 17.88 30.22
CA GLU A 238 3.78 18.93 30.82
C GLU A 238 4.61 19.66 31.88
N ASN A 239 4.52 21.00 31.97
CA ASN A 239 5.16 21.82 33.01
C ASN A 239 6.64 21.48 33.32
N SER A 240 7.44 21.29 32.26
CA SER A 240 8.85 20.87 32.33
C SER A 240 9.14 19.45 32.81
N LYS A 241 8.11 18.68 33.20
CA LYS A 241 8.20 17.23 33.40
C LYS A 241 8.09 16.52 32.05
N LEU A 242 8.79 15.40 31.96
CA LEU A 242 8.88 14.56 30.77
C LEU A 242 8.79 13.11 31.23
N CYS A 243 7.92 12.33 30.61
CA CYS A 243 7.86 10.90 30.86
C CYS A 243 7.90 10.11 29.57
N ILE A 244 8.56 8.96 29.63
CA ILE A 244 8.56 7.94 28.59
C ILE A 244 7.58 6.86 29.06
N ILE A 245 6.59 6.54 28.24
CA ILE A 245 5.57 5.55 28.54
C ILE A 245 5.78 4.35 27.63
N TRP A 246 6.13 3.22 28.24
CA TRP A 246 6.12 1.93 27.57
C TRP A 246 4.72 1.33 27.65
N GLU A 247 4.10 1.21 26.48
CA GLU A 247 2.75 0.67 26.30
C GLU A 247 2.80 -0.55 25.37
N ASN A 248 2.11 -1.63 25.75
CA ASN A 248 2.00 -2.84 24.95
C ASN A 248 0.60 -2.91 24.34
N VAL A 249 0.49 -3.42 23.12
CA VAL A 249 -0.79 -3.58 22.42
C VAL A 249 -1.75 -4.52 23.18
N ASN A 250 -1.22 -5.50 23.90
CA ASN A 250 -1.99 -6.37 24.77
C ASN A 250 -2.40 -5.64 26.05
N GLU A 251 -3.68 -5.30 26.16
CA GLU A 251 -4.25 -4.55 27.29
C GLU A 251 -4.09 -5.25 28.65
N SER A 252 -3.84 -6.58 28.69
CA SER A 252 -3.53 -7.28 29.94
C SER A 252 -2.18 -6.87 30.55
N ARG A 253 -1.33 -6.16 29.80
CA ARG A 253 -0.05 -5.61 30.26
C ARG A 253 -0.26 -4.19 30.78
N ALA A 254 0.28 -3.91 31.97
CA ALA A 254 0.27 -2.55 32.52
C ALA A 254 1.16 -1.59 31.73
N SER A 255 0.86 -0.30 31.75
CA SER A 255 1.76 0.74 31.26
C SER A 255 2.90 0.98 32.25
N TYR A 256 4.10 1.23 31.73
CA TYR A 256 5.27 1.61 32.53
C TYR A 256 5.64 3.05 32.22
N VAL A 257 5.62 3.91 33.24
CA VAL A 257 5.85 5.35 33.12
C VAL A 257 7.20 5.68 33.72
N PHE A 258 8.19 5.97 32.89
CA PHE A 258 9.54 6.35 33.30
C PHE A 258 9.64 7.88 33.39
N LEU A 259 10.04 8.39 34.55
CA LEU A 259 10.27 9.82 34.75
C LEU A 259 11.67 10.17 34.28
N VAL A 260 11.81 11.15 33.40
CA VAL A 260 13.09 11.47 32.78
C VAL A 260 13.30 12.98 32.72
N SER A 261 14.55 13.41 32.90
CA SER A 261 14.92 14.81 32.64
C SER A 261 15.19 14.99 31.14
N LYS A 262 15.10 16.22 30.64
CA LYS A 262 15.34 16.51 29.22
C LYS A 262 16.75 16.14 28.79
N GLU A 263 17.73 16.32 29.67
CA GLU A 263 19.15 16.06 29.44
C GLU A 263 19.44 14.56 29.32
N LEU A 264 18.66 13.72 30.02
CA LEU A 264 18.81 12.27 30.02
C LEU A 264 17.85 11.56 29.06
N TYR A 265 16.98 12.30 28.36
CA TYR A 265 15.94 11.72 27.52
C TYR A 265 16.51 10.71 26.51
N GLU A 266 17.53 11.10 25.76
CA GLU A 266 18.12 10.27 24.70
C GLU A 266 18.72 8.98 25.26
N SER A 267 19.59 9.08 26.26
CA SER A 267 20.26 7.93 26.86
C SER A 267 19.29 6.98 27.55
N LYS A 268 18.26 7.51 28.22
CA LYS A 268 17.24 6.69 28.91
C LYS A 268 16.29 6.04 27.92
N THR A 269 15.86 6.73 26.87
CA THR A 269 15.03 6.14 25.82
C THR A 269 15.74 4.96 25.16
N LYS A 270 17.02 5.12 24.84
CA LYS A 270 17.87 4.04 24.30
C LYS A 270 17.98 2.86 25.25
N ALA A 271 18.26 3.11 26.53
CA ALA A 271 18.38 2.06 27.54
C ALA A 271 17.06 1.28 27.71
N ILE A 272 15.93 2.00 27.79
CA ILE A 272 14.59 1.41 27.88
C ILE A 272 14.29 0.58 26.63
N PHE A 273 14.55 1.11 25.45
CA PHE A 273 14.36 0.40 24.19
C PHE A 273 15.15 -0.91 24.18
N HIS A 274 16.47 -0.87 24.43
CA HIS A 274 17.32 -2.06 24.45
C HIS A 274 16.86 -3.09 25.49
N TYR A 275 16.43 -2.63 26.67
CA TYR A 275 15.87 -3.52 27.69
C TYR A 275 14.61 -4.25 27.21
N ILE A 276 13.70 -3.55 26.55
CA ILE A 276 12.43 -4.13 26.09
C ILE A 276 12.61 -5.05 24.87
N VAL A 277 13.60 -4.83 24.02
CA VAL A 277 13.81 -5.69 22.84
C VAL A 277 14.65 -6.95 23.16
N ASN A 278 15.54 -6.89 24.16
CA ASN A 278 16.43 -7.99 24.55
C ASN A 278 15.64 -9.26 24.95
N PRO A 279 15.99 -10.49 24.53
CA PRO A 279 15.22 -11.72 24.82
C PRO A 279 15.27 -12.23 26.28
N ILE A 280 15.11 -11.35 27.28
CA ILE A 280 15.06 -11.69 28.70
C ILE A 280 13.68 -12.26 29.07
N ARG A 281 13.65 -13.35 29.84
CA ARG A 281 12.40 -13.91 30.42
C ARG A 281 11.91 -13.04 31.56
N ARG A 282 10.58 -12.90 31.70
CA ARG A 282 9.93 -12.21 32.83
C ARG A 282 10.45 -10.77 33.06
N LYS A 283 10.74 -10.01 32.00
CA LYS A 283 11.25 -8.62 32.07
C LYS A 283 10.53 -7.75 33.07
N ARG A 284 9.20 -7.71 33.00
CA ARG A 284 8.38 -6.87 33.87
C ARG A 284 8.56 -7.18 35.35
N GLU A 285 8.75 -8.46 35.71
CA GLU A 285 9.07 -8.92 37.06
C GLU A 285 10.53 -8.59 37.42
N LEU A 286 11.48 -8.80 36.50
CA LEU A 286 12.89 -8.46 36.72
C LEU A 286 13.09 -6.96 36.93
N LEU A 287 12.42 -6.11 36.14
CA LEU A 287 12.44 -4.66 36.31
C LEU A 287 11.92 -4.26 37.70
N HIS A 288 10.92 -4.98 38.23
CA HIS A 288 10.40 -4.73 39.56
C HIS A 288 11.37 -5.16 40.69
N ASN A 289 12.13 -6.24 40.46
CA ASN A 289 12.89 -6.89 41.52
C ASN A 289 14.42 -6.66 41.47
N ASN A 290 14.93 -6.07 40.39
CA ASN A 290 16.37 -5.87 40.19
C ASN A 290 16.75 -4.40 40.23
N LYS A 291 17.42 -3.98 41.32
CA LYS A 291 17.82 -2.60 41.55
C LYS A 291 18.80 -2.06 40.50
N ASP A 292 19.75 -2.86 40.03
CA ASP A 292 20.73 -2.41 39.03
C ASP A 292 20.02 -2.03 37.71
N ILE A 293 19.01 -2.81 37.31
CA ILE A 293 18.17 -2.50 36.15
C ILE A 293 17.37 -1.20 36.40
N GLN A 294 16.84 -1.01 37.61
CA GLN A 294 16.11 0.22 37.96
C GLN A 294 17.01 1.46 37.94
N ASP A 295 18.23 1.35 38.45
CA ASP A 295 19.20 2.44 38.44
C ASP A 295 19.59 2.78 36.99
N GLN A 296 19.77 1.75 36.14
CA GLN A 296 20.04 1.92 34.72
C GLN A 296 18.88 2.59 33.96
N LEU A 297 17.64 2.14 34.15
CA LEU A 297 16.47 2.64 33.41
C LEU A 297 15.86 3.91 34.02
N GLY A 298 16.15 4.20 35.29
CA GLY A 298 15.59 5.31 36.04
C GLY A 298 14.28 4.97 36.76
N LYS A 299 13.78 5.95 37.52
CA LYS A 299 12.54 5.82 38.31
C LYS A 299 11.35 5.61 37.38
N PHE A 300 10.53 4.61 37.70
CA PHE A 300 9.32 4.29 36.95
C PHE A 300 8.13 4.02 37.85
N HIS A 301 6.94 4.07 37.24
CA HIS A 301 5.67 3.74 37.87
C HIS A 301 4.89 2.76 36.98
N ILE A 302 4.15 1.86 37.62
CA ILE A 302 3.31 0.87 36.92
C ILE A 302 1.85 1.33 37.02
N VAL A 303 1.15 1.35 35.88
CA VAL A 303 -0.26 1.73 35.81
C VAL A 303 -1.06 0.61 35.14
N ASN A 304 -1.85 -0.11 35.93
CA ASN A 304 -2.67 -1.21 35.45
C ASN A 304 -3.90 -0.71 34.66
N HIS A 305 -4.30 -1.47 33.65
CA HIS A 305 -5.48 -1.25 32.82
C HIS A 305 -6.78 -1.78 33.47
N THR A 306 -7.10 -1.32 34.68
CA THR A 306 -8.33 -1.74 35.37
C THR A 306 -9.55 -0.93 34.92
N ASP A 307 -9.38 0.38 34.78
CA ASP A 307 -10.40 1.33 34.34
C ASP A 307 -9.70 2.48 33.62
N TYR A 308 -10.23 2.88 32.47
CA TYR A 308 -9.62 3.91 31.62
C TYR A 308 -9.53 5.27 32.33
N LYS A 309 -10.57 5.67 33.08
CA LYS A 309 -10.59 6.97 33.78
C LYS A 309 -9.51 7.01 34.87
N THR A 310 -9.41 5.93 35.66
CA THR A 310 -8.42 5.77 36.71
C THR A 310 -6.99 5.71 36.16
N TRP A 311 -6.79 4.93 35.09
CA TRP A 311 -5.51 4.86 34.38
C TRP A 311 -5.08 6.25 33.89
N LYS A 312 -5.97 6.96 33.19
CA LYS A 312 -5.72 8.32 32.66
C LYS A 312 -5.36 9.29 33.78
N GLN A 313 -6.09 9.26 34.90
CA GLN A 313 -5.79 10.11 36.05
C GLN A 313 -4.39 9.82 36.62
N ARG A 314 -4.00 8.54 36.72
CA ARG A 314 -2.66 8.15 37.20
C ARG A 314 -1.56 8.63 36.26
N ILE A 315 -1.73 8.50 34.94
CA ILE A 315 -0.77 9.05 33.96
C ILE A 315 -0.58 10.56 34.18
N TYR A 316 -1.65 11.33 34.32
CA TYR A 316 -1.55 12.77 34.58
C TYR A 316 -0.89 13.11 35.91
N THR A 317 -1.08 12.30 36.96
CA THR A 317 -0.41 12.53 38.25
C THR A 317 1.12 12.49 38.12
N TYR A 318 1.66 11.78 37.14
CA TYR A 318 3.11 11.75 36.88
C TYR A 318 3.60 12.90 35.99
N LEU A 319 2.68 13.63 35.35
CA LEU A 319 2.95 14.78 34.49
C LEU A 319 2.78 16.14 35.21
N LYS A 320 1.92 16.20 36.22
CA LYS A 320 1.78 17.32 37.15
C LYS A 320 2.90 17.32 38.17
#